data_AF-A0A3S3SQ18-F1
#
_entry.id   AF-A0A3S3SQ18-F1
#
_cell.length_a   1.000
_cell.length_b   1.000
_cell.length_c   1.000
_cell.angle_alpha   90.00
_cell.angle_beta   90.00
_cell.angle_gamma   90.00
#
_symmetry.space_group_name_H-M   'P 1'
#
loop_
_entity.id
_entity.type
_entity.pdbx_description
1 polymer ?
#
loop_
_entity_poly.entity_id
_entity_poly.type
_entity_poly.pdbx_seq_one_letter_code
_entity_poly.pdbx_strand_id
1 'polypeptide(L)'
;MKKYISIVLLFILIGQAKAQSYTKLADSALRIMWDAKDTVGYRQSLNLYQKAFQLYPKKVNALGLYKAAVLAGELKELDKAFEYLEQLLAINTTQTTTWSSLTSKYVQSEYKNLLDDKRWLALAQKAQQMKAAFFKHLKDQQAAFETGGLKQLDLTKAKDGQQAYQLIQSYQGFQHKKSVSYSIRFKVADSTYTSYFVSLPRNYNPKKSYPVLFFLHGAVQGNSLSEFQNESVLGDWNRYYTKYAALNEVIMVYPKGSKKYNWMNPDDGFFMIPAMLKEIKQAINVDDNKVFITGHSNGATGSFSYLMKQQSPFAGFYGFNTQPKVRTGGTFIRNIANRSYFNVSTDEDYYYPPDANDSLNVIMKSIKADYQDHRYNGWPHWFPQFDESEPVYPMIFKDIATRNRPAFKPSIYWECDDVKYGRADWVQINQLDTLSQPAAWHQNINFNIYKLLSYKKDSLVTTDTLVKAFNFPRKSGVVKGTYQNNVFRLETSAVKGISVFISPQMVDMNQPVTVYVNGVKKVSRKPIYNKELIIAGFKDTYDRKAIWVDELKIDF
;
A
#
# COMPACT_ATOMS: atom_id res chain seq x y z
N MET A 1 -60.32 66.17 -1.21
CA MET A 1 -59.13 66.45 -2.05
C MET A 1 -57.99 65.55 -1.60
N LYS A 2 -57.58 64.62 -2.47
CA LYS A 2 -56.46 63.70 -2.26
C LYS A 2 -55.14 64.43 -2.51
N LYS A 3 -54.14 64.24 -1.66
CA LYS A 3 -52.72 64.48 -2.00
C LYS A 3 -51.95 63.19 -1.75
N TYR A 4 -51.40 62.66 -2.84
CA TYR A 4 -50.49 61.53 -2.86
C TYR A 4 -49.10 62.00 -2.44
N ILE A 5 -48.46 61.31 -1.50
CA ILE A 5 -47.03 61.43 -1.21
C ILE A 5 -46.37 60.18 -1.78
N SER A 6 -45.60 60.36 -2.85
CA SER A 6 -44.77 59.34 -3.47
C SER A 6 -43.49 59.15 -2.65
N ILE A 7 -43.33 57.99 -2.02
CA ILE A 7 -42.06 57.57 -1.41
C ILE A 7 -41.23 56.90 -2.51
N VAL A 8 -40.14 57.56 -2.90
CA VAL A 8 -39.11 57.02 -3.79
C VAL A 8 -38.23 56.07 -2.98
N LEU A 9 -38.36 54.76 -3.23
CA LEU A 9 -37.44 53.73 -2.77
C LEU A 9 -36.17 53.76 -3.64
N LEU A 10 -35.08 54.29 -3.09
CA LEU A 10 -33.74 54.15 -3.67
C LEU A 10 -33.30 52.68 -3.54
N PHE A 11 -33.36 51.92 -4.62
CA PHE A 11 -32.69 50.62 -4.73
C PHE A 11 -31.17 50.86 -4.83
N ILE A 12 -30.46 50.69 -3.72
CA ILE A 12 -29.01 50.51 -3.74
C ILE A 12 -28.74 49.07 -4.21
N LEU A 13 -28.46 48.91 -5.50
CA LEU A 13 -27.86 47.70 -6.07
C LEU A 13 -26.44 47.54 -5.48
N ILE A 14 -26.33 46.89 -4.32
CA ILE A 14 -25.06 46.35 -3.86
C ILE A 14 -24.80 45.08 -4.68
N GLY A 15 -24.15 45.26 -5.83
CA GLY A 15 -23.51 44.15 -6.52
C GLY A 15 -22.45 43.54 -5.60
N GLN A 16 -22.77 42.41 -4.96
CA GLN A 16 -21.75 41.60 -4.31
C GLN A 16 -20.86 41.00 -5.41
N ALA A 17 -19.81 41.74 -5.79
CA ALA A 17 -18.67 41.14 -6.46
C ALA A 17 -18.10 40.08 -5.51
N LYS A 18 -18.40 38.80 -5.76
CA LYS A 18 -17.82 37.67 -5.00
C LYS A 18 -16.30 37.85 -5.02
N ALA A 19 -15.69 38.14 -3.87
CA ALA A 19 -14.24 38.25 -3.75
C ALA A 19 -13.60 36.96 -4.33
N GLN A 20 -12.81 37.11 -5.39
CA GLN A 20 -12.17 35.98 -6.06
C GLN A 20 -11.04 35.44 -5.18
N SER A 21 -11.15 34.22 -4.65
CA SER A 21 -10.08 33.61 -3.86
C SER A 21 -8.80 33.35 -4.68
N TYR A 22 -7.65 33.22 -4.00
CA TYR A 22 -6.38 32.83 -4.62
C TYR A 22 -6.53 31.60 -5.52
N THR A 23 -7.16 30.53 -5.00
CA THR A 23 -7.38 29.27 -5.73
C THR A 23 -8.15 29.51 -7.03
N LYS A 24 -9.23 30.28 -7.01
CA LYS A 24 -10.01 30.57 -8.23
C LYS A 24 -9.20 31.33 -9.28
N LEU A 25 -8.39 32.30 -8.85
CA LEU A 25 -7.52 33.06 -9.75
C LEU A 25 -6.42 32.17 -10.34
N ALA A 26 -5.73 31.40 -9.50
CA ALA A 26 -4.66 30.50 -9.91
C ALA A 26 -5.16 29.39 -10.84
N ASP A 27 -6.30 28.75 -10.54
CA ASP A 27 -6.90 27.72 -11.38
C ASP A 27 -7.36 28.28 -12.73
N SER A 28 -7.88 29.51 -12.74
CA SER A 28 -8.25 30.18 -14.00
C SER A 28 -7.01 30.55 -14.83
N ALA A 29 -5.95 31.04 -14.18
CA ALA A 29 -4.67 31.29 -14.83
C ALA A 29 -4.11 30.00 -15.46
N LEU A 30 -4.12 28.89 -14.72
CA LEU A 30 -3.63 27.60 -15.19
C LEU A 30 -4.43 27.06 -16.38
N ARG A 31 -5.77 27.14 -16.33
CA ARG A 31 -6.63 26.74 -17.46
C ARG A 31 -6.33 27.55 -18.72
N ILE A 32 -6.26 28.88 -18.60
CA ILE A 32 -5.94 29.76 -19.73
C ILE A 32 -4.55 29.44 -20.29
N MET A 33 -3.56 29.18 -19.43
CA MET A 33 -2.22 28.77 -19.87
C MET A 33 -2.26 27.51 -20.74
N TRP A 34 -3.08 26.51 -20.39
CA TRP A 34 -3.19 25.27 -21.15
C TRP A 34 -3.98 25.42 -22.46
N ASP A 35 -4.98 26.29 -22.49
CA ASP A 35 -5.79 26.53 -23.69
C ASP A 35 -5.14 27.52 -24.67
N ALA A 36 -4.16 28.30 -24.21
CA ALA A 36 -3.48 29.33 -24.99
C ALA A 36 -2.69 28.73 -26.16
N LYS A 37 -2.82 29.36 -27.33
CA LYS A 37 -2.09 29.01 -28.56
C LYS A 37 -1.07 30.07 -28.98
N ASP A 38 -1.00 31.17 -28.24
CA ASP A 38 -0.22 32.35 -28.56
C ASP A 38 0.19 33.14 -27.30
N THR A 39 0.92 34.22 -27.52
CA THR A 39 1.40 35.13 -26.47
C THR A 39 0.29 35.95 -25.83
N VAL A 40 -0.86 36.13 -26.47
CA VAL A 40 -2.01 36.86 -25.90
C VAL A 40 -2.63 36.04 -24.77
N GLY A 41 -2.86 34.74 -25.00
CA GLY A 41 -3.33 33.82 -23.96
C GLY A 41 -2.34 33.71 -22.80
N TYR A 42 -1.04 33.61 -23.09
CA TYR A 42 -0.01 33.60 -22.04
C TYR A 42 0.03 34.89 -21.22
N ARG A 43 -0.13 36.05 -21.87
CA ARG A 43 -0.22 37.34 -21.18
C ARG A 43 -1.41 37.38 -20.23
N GLN A 44 -2.58 36.94 -20.68
CA GLN A 44 -3.78 36.88 -19.85
C GLN A 44 -3.60 35.97 -18.64
N SER A 45 -3.01 34.79 -18.83
CA SER A 45 -2.68 33.87 -17.74
C SER A 45 -1.71 34.50 -16.73
N LEU A 46 -0.61 35.09 -17.20
CA LEU A 46 0.39 35.71 -16.32
C LEU A 46 -0.21 36.87 -15.50
N ASN A 47 -1.06 37.70 -16.12
CA ASN A 47 -1.76 38.78 -15.44
C ASN A 47 -2.66 38.26 -14.30
N LEU A 48 -3.31 37.10 -14.48
CA LEU A 48 -4.12 36.49 -13.42
C LEU A 48 -3.25 35.96 -12.27
N TYR A 49 -2.10 35.34 -12.55
CA TYR A 49 -1.16 34.97 -11.50
C TYR A 49 -0.64 36.19 -10.74
N GLN A 50 -0.24 37.25 -11.44
CA GLN A 50 0.21 38.50 -10.84
C GLN A 50 -0.87 39.14 -9.95
N LYS A 51 -2.11 39.19 -10.44
CA LYS A 51 -3.26 39.63 -9.65
C LYS A 51 -3.46 38.76 -8.39
N ALA A 52 -3.33 37.44 -8.52
CA ALA A 52 -3.44 36.53 -7.39
C ALA A 52 -2.34 36.75 -6.35
N PHE A 53 -1.09 36.98 -6.79
CA PHE A 53 0.05 37.22 -5.92
C PHE A 53 -0.09 38.55 -5.17
N GLN A 54 -0.57 39.60 -5.85
CA GLN A 54 -0.80 40.91 -5.26
C GLN A 54 -1.94 40.89 -4.22
N LEU A 55 -3.06 40.23 -4.54
CA LEU A 55 -4.22 40.18 -3.64
C LEU A 55 -4.02 39.21 -2.46
N TYR A 56 -3.22 38.16 -2.64
CA TYR A 56 -3.05 37.09 -1.66
C TYR A 56 -1.58 36.68 -1.47
N PRO A 57 -0.68 37.59 -1.06
CA PRO A 57 0.75 37.31 -0.96
C PRO A 57 1.06 36.14 -0.01
N LYS A 58 0.28 35.96 1.07
CA LYS A 58 0.44 34.84 2.02
C LYS A 58 -0.07 33.49 1.51
N LYS A 59 -0.73 33.45 0.35
CA LYS A 59 -1.28 32.22 -0.25
C LYS A 59 -0.51 31.78 -1.50
N VAL A 60 0.48 32.56 -1.92
CA VAL A 60 1.35 32.22 -3.05
C VAL A 60 2.01 30.86 -2.80
N ASN A 61 1.87 29.96 -3.77
CA ASN A 61 2.38 28.60 -3.67
C ASN A 61 3.39 28.28 -4.78
N ALA A 62 4.06 27.13 -4.65
CA ALA A 62 5.09 26.69 -5.58
C ALA A 62 4.57 26.54 -7.02
N LEU A 63 3.37 26.00 -7.21
CA LEU A 63 2.79 25.83 -8.54
C LEU A 63 2.57 27.18 -9.25
N GLY A 64 2.03 28.16 -8.54
CA GLY A 64 1.80 29.50 -9.07
C GLY A 64 3.10 30.16 -9.50
N LEU A 65 4.11 30.20 -8.64
CA LEU A 65 5.41 30.80 -8.95
C LEU A 65 6.11 30.11 -10.13
N TYR A 66 6.07 28.77 -10.14
CA TYR A 66 6.59 27.97 -11.25
C TYR A 66 5.91 28.32 -12.58
N LYS A 67 4.57 28.34 -12.64
CA LYS A 67 3.86 28.63 -13.88
C LYS A 67 3.99 30.09 -14.30
N ALA A 68 4.04 31.03 -13.36
CA ALA A 68 4.34 32.43 -13.65
C ALA A 68 5.74 32.62 -14.25
N ALA A 69 6.75 31.89 -13.75
CA ALA A 69 8.11 31.92 -14.30
C ALA A 69 8.16 31.41 -15.76
N VAL A 70 7.52 30.28 -16.05
CA VAL A 70 7.43 29.72 -17.41
C VAL A 70 6.76 30.72 -18.37
N LEU A 71 5.61 31.27 -17.97
CA LEU A 71 4.87 32.26 -18.77
C LEU A 71 5.69 33.53 -19.03
N ALA A 72 6.36 34.07 -18.00
CA ALA A 72 7.23 35.23 -18.16
C ALA A 72 8.39 34.96 -19.13
N GLY A 73 8.96 33.75 -19.09
CA GLY A 73 9.98 33.31 -20.05
C GLY A 73 9.46 33.23 -21.50
N GLU A 74 8.28 32.66 -21.73
CA GLU A 74 7.65 32.62 -23.06
C GLU A 74 7.28 34.02 -23.59
N LEU A 75 7.00 34.97 -22.69
CA LEU A 75 6.71 36.37 -23.01
C LEU A 75 7.97 37.24 -23.11
N LYS A 76 9.17 36.65 -23.01
CA LYS A 76 10.47 37.33 -23.03
C LYS A 76 10.67 38.37 -21.91
N GLU A 77 9.92 38.25 -20.81
CA GLU A 77 10.08 39.05 -19.59
C GLU A 77 11.07 38.41 -18.63
N LEU A 78 12.33 38.31 -19.07
CA LEU A 78 13.34 37.48 -18.41
C LEU A 78 13.56 37.88 -16.95
N ASP A 79 13.59 39.18 -16.63
CA ASP A 79 13.79 39.67 -15.25
C ASP A 79 12.69 39.18 -14.31
N LYS A 80 11.42 39.23 -14.74
CA LYS A 80 10.31 38.70 -13.95
C LYS A 80 10.35 37.19 -13.84
N ALA A 81 10.76 36.50 -14.90
CA ALA A 81 10.93 35.05 -14.88
C ALA A 81 11.95 34.65 -13.80
N PHE A 82 13.11 35.31 -13.76
CA PHE A 82 14.12 35.08 -12.72
C PHE A 82 13.64 35.46 -11.32
N GLU A 83 12.89 36.56 -11.16
CA GLU A 83 12.30 36.95 -9.88
C GLU A 83 11.35 35.86 -9.34
N TYR A 84 10.46 35.31 -10.18
CA TYR A 84 9.57 34.23 -9.77
C TYR A 84 10.32 32.94 -9.44
N LEU A 85 11.39 32.61 -10.15
CA LEU A 85 12.20 31.43 -9.83
C LEU A 85 12.97 31.58 -8.51
N GLU A 86 13.47 32.78 -8.20
CA GLU A 86 14.11 33.05 -6.91
C GLU A 86 13.09 32.96 -5.76
N GLN A 87 11.90 33.54 -5.93
CA GLN A 87 10.80 33.38 -4.97
C GLN A 87 10.39 31.91 -4.81
N LEU A 88 10.36 31.15 -5.91
CA LEU A 88 10.05 29.72 -5.91
C LEU A 88 11.07 28.93 -5.08
N LEU A 89 12.37 29.17 -5.26
CA LEU A 89 13.40 28.52 -4.45
C LEU A 89 13.37 29.00 -2.99
N ALA A 90 13.02 30.25 -2.73
CA ALA A 90 12.94 30.80 -1.37
C ALA A 90 11.89 30.11 -0.49
N ILE A 91 10.80 29.59 -1.07
CA ILE A 91 9.76 28.86 -0.34
C ILE A 91 10.01 27.34 -0.25
N ASN A 92 11.20 26.86 -0.64
CA ASN A 92 11.53 25.43 -0.56
C ASN A 92 11.53 24.92 0.89
N THR A 93 10.89 23.79 1.10
CA THR A 93 10.91 23.08 2.39
C THR A 93 11.13 21.57 2.18
N THR A 94 11.26 20.81 3.26
CA THR A 94 11.28 19.35 3.21
C THR A 94 9.95 18.75 2.74
N GLN A 95 8.84 19.48 2.93
CA GLN A 95 7.51 19.06 2.47
C GLN A 95 7.21 19.55 1.04
N THR A 96 7.70 20.73 0.68
CA THR A 96 7.49 21.35 -0.64
C THR A 96 8.84 21.53 -1.34
N THR A 97 9.23 20.54 -2.16
CA THR A 97 10.52 20.54 -2.86
C THR A 97 10.46 21.35 -4.17
N THR A 98 10.79 22.64 -4.10
CA THR A 98 10.70 23.53 -5.27
C THR A 98 11.89 23.46 -6.21
N TRP A 99 13.04 22.97 -5.73
CA TRP A 99 14.21 22.65 -6.57
C TRP A 99 13.88 21.67 -7.71
N SER A 100 12.81 20.87 -7.58
CA SER A 100 12.37 19.92 -8.60
C SER A 100 11.96 20.62 -9.90
N SER A 101 11.36 21.82 -9.81
CA SER A 101 10.97 22.63 -10.97
C SER A 101 12.16 23.04 -11.83
N LEU A 102 13.37 23.14 -11.25
CA LEU A 102 14.60 23.55 -11.96
C LEU A 102 15.57 22.38 -12.23
N THR A 103 15.23 21.16 -11.80
CA THR A 103 16.10 19.97 -11.97
C THR A 103 15.37 18.79 -12.61
N SER A 104 14.11 18.99 -13.04
CA SER A 104 13.32 17.99 -13.73
C SER A 104 13.73 17.84 -15.20
N LYS A 105 13.21 16.78 -15.84
CA LYS A 105 13.38 16.56 -17.29
C LYS A 105 12.72 17.62 -18.17
N TYR A 106 11.83 18.45 -17.63
CA TYR A 106 11.08 19.48 -18.38
C TYR A 106 11.83 20.80 -18.50
N VAL A 107 12.95 20.95 -17.80
CA VAL A 107 13.72 22.19 -17.74
C VAL A 107 14.12 22.69 -19.13
N GLN A 108 14.61 21.78 -19.99
CA GLN A 108 15.05 22.12 -21.34
C GLN A 108 13.92 22.65 -22.22
N SER A 109 12.69 22.15 -22.05
CA SER A 109 11.54 22.59 -22.83
C SER A 109 10.90 23.85 -22.25
N GLU A 110 10.70 23.91 -20.93
CA GLU A 110 9.93 24.98 -20.27
C GLU A 110 10.73 26.27 -20.04
N TYR A 111 12.05 26.16 -19.94
CA TYR A 111 12.92 27.32 -19.71
C TYR A 111 13.90 27.56 -20.85
N LYS A 112 13.63 27.04 -22.06
CA LYS A 112 14.47 27.23 -23.26
C LYS A 112 14.90 28.69 -23.48
N ASN A 113 14.02 29.65 -23.16
CA ASN A 113 14.26 31.09 -23.33
C ASN A 113 15.14 31.70 -22.23
N LEU A 114 15.44 30.95 -21.17
CA LEU A 114 16.25 31.39 -20.02
C LEU A 114 17.62 30.71 -19.97
N LEU A 115 17.83 29.58 -20.67
CA LEU A 115 19.02 28.72 -20.50
C LEU A 115 20.34 29.43 -20.83
N ASP A 116 20.32 30.34 -21.82
CA ASP A 116 21.50 31.09 -22.26
C ASP A 116 21.79 32.35 -21.43
N ASP A 117 20.86 32.74 -20.53
CA ASP A 117 21.06 33.88 -19.64
C ASP A 117 22.07 33.51 -18.52
N LYS A 118 23.08 34.37 -18.30
CA LYS A 118 24.13 34.15 -17.29
C LYS A 118 23.60 33.87 -15.88
N ARG A 119 22.40 34.35 -15.53
CA ARG A 119 21.75 34.12 -14.22
C ARG A 119 21.28 32.68 -14.06
N TRP A 120 20.98 32.00 -15.16
CA TRP A 120 20.48 30.62 -15.16
C TRP A 120 21.46 29.66 -14.48
N LEU A 121 22.76 29.78 -14.77
CA LEU A 121 23.78 28.91 -14.21
C LEU A 121 23.79 28.93 -12.67
N ALA A 122 23.77 30.13 -12.07
CA ALA A 122 23.77 30.30 -10.62
C ALA A 122 22.49 29.73 -9.98
N LEU A 123 21.34 29.99 -10.59
CA LEU A 123 20.05 29.52 -10.12
C LEU A 123 19.91 28.00 -10.21
N ALA A 124 20.36 27.40 -11.32
CA ALA A 124 20.40 25.96 -11.50
C ALA A 124 21.35 25.30 -10.49
N GLN A 125 22.52 25.88 -10.24
CA GLN A 125 23.46 25.40 -9.21
C GLN A 125 22.84 25.44 -7.81
N LYS A 126 22.16 26.54 -7.45
CA LYS A 126 21.42 26.67 -6.19
C LYS A 126 20.36 25.56 -6.03
N ALA A 127 19.55 25.32 -7.07
CA ALA A 127 18.56 24.24 -7.06
C ALA A 127 19.20 22.85 -6.90
N GLN A 128 20.34 22.59 -7.57
CA GLN A 128 21.06 21.32 -7.42
C GLN A 128 21.63 21.13 -6.01
N GLN A 129 22.16 22.19 -5.38
CA GLN A 129 22.62 22.14 -4.00
C GLN A 129 21.47 21.84 -3.03
N MET A 130 20.31 22.46 -3.23
CA MET A 130 19.10 22.19 -2.43
C MET A 130 18.62 20.75 -2.58
N LYS A 131 18.63 20.21 -3.81
CA LYS A 131 18.34 18.81 -4.09
C LYS A 131 19.32 17.88 -3.38
N ALA A 132 20.62 18.14 -3.48
CA ALA A 132 21.66 17.33 -2.83
C ALA A 132 21.51 17.34 -1.30
N ALA A 133 21.28 18.51 -0.71
CA ALA A 133 21.04 18.66 0.73
C ALA A 133 19.79 17.90 1.18
N PHE A 134 18.71 17.96 0.39
CA PHE A 134 17.47 17.22 0.66
C PHE A 134 17.68 15.70 0.67
N PHE A 135 18.31 15.14 -0.37
CA PHE A 135 18.58 13.70 -0.41
C PHE A 135 19.61 13.24 0.62
N LYS A 136 20.58 14.09 0.97
CA LYS A 136 21.47 13.83 2.10
C LYS A 136 20.69 13.73 3.41
N HIS A 137 19.78 14.67 3.66
CA HIS A 137 18.92 14.65 4.85
C HIS A 137 18.08 13.38 4.93
N LEU A 138 17.45 12.95 3.83
CA LEU A 138 16.70 11.70 3.79
C LEU A 138 17.57 10.48 4.08
N LYS A 139 18.78 10.43 3.49
CA LYS A 139 19.74 9.35 3.76
C LYS A 139 20.14 9.29 5.23
N ASP A 140 20.40 10.44 5.85
CA ASP A 140 20.75 10.52 7.27
C ASP A 140 19.57 10.09 8.17
N GLN A 141 18.33 10.46 7.81
CA GLN A 141 17.12 10.00 8.50
C GLN A 141 16.90 8.49 8.37
N GLN A 142 17.11 7.93 7.17
CA GLN A 142 17.02 6.49 6.93
C GLN A 142 18.09 5.72 7.72
N ALA A 143 19.35 6.19 7.75
CA ALA A 143 20.39 5.58 8.57
C ALA A 143 20.03 5.60 10.06
N ALA A 144 19.44 6.70 10.55
CA ALA A 144 18.94 6.79 11.92
C ALA A 144 17.76 5.81 12.18
N PHE A 145 16.86 5.63 11.20
CA PHE A 145 15.79 4.64 11.28
C PHE A 145 16.34 3.22 11.38
N GLU A 146 17.30 2.86 10.54
CA GLU A 146 17.88 1.51 10.47
C GLU A 146 18.85 1.17 11.63
N THR A 147 19.16 2.14 12.48
CA THR A 147 20.06 1.94 13.62
C THR A 147 19.38 1.12 14.73
N GLY A 148 20.06 0.09 15.22
CA GLY A 148 19.61 -0.78 16.31
C GLY A 148 18.69 -1.92 15.86
N GLY A 149 17.97 -2.51 16.82
CA GLY A 149 16.96 -3.52 16.54
C GLY A 149 17.53 -4.86 16.07
N LEU A 150 16.68 -5.68 15.45
CA LEU A 150 17.00 -7.05 15.09
C LEU A 150 18.15 -7.17 14.08
N LYS A 151 18.50 -6.10 13.36
CA LYS A 151 19.68 -6.07 12.49
C LYS A 151 21.00 -6.32 13.24
N GLN A 152 21.04 -6.04 14.55
CA GLN A 152 22.21 -6.25 15.42
C GLN A 152 22.19 -7.60 16.16
N LEU A 153 21.14 -8.41 15.99
CA LEU A 153 21.06 -9.73 16.62
C LEU A 153 22.05 -10.69 15.96
N ASP A 154 23.17 -10.94 16.64
CA ASP A 154 24.19 -11.87 16.18
C ASP A 154 23.86 -13.32 16.59
N LEU A 155 23.21 -14.03 15.67
CA LEU A 155 22.85 -15.44 15.84
C LEU A 155 24.04 -16.41 15.66
N THR A 156 25.22 -15.93 15.24
CA THR A 156 26.41 -16.79 15.13
C THR A 156 26.91 -17.23 16.51
N LYS A 157 26.58 -16.46 17.55
CA LYS A 157 26.88 -16.76 18.96
C LYS A 157 26.04 -17.88 19.55
N ALA A 158 24.95 -18.29 18.90
CA ALA A 158 24.18 -19.43 19.33
C ALA A 158 25.03 -20.71 19.18
N LYS A 159 25.11 -21.54 20.21
CA LYS A 159 25.81 -22.84 20.18
C LYS A 159 25.04 -23.82 19.29
N ASP A 160 23.73 -23.93 19.51
CA ASP A 160 22.82 -24.83 18.83
C ASP A 160 21.51 -24.13 18.40
N GLY A 161 20.57 -24.90 17.83
CA GLY A 161 19.29 -24.38 17.37
C GLY A 161 18.35 -23.96 18.50
N GLN A 162 18.43 -24.59 19.69
CA GLN A 162 17.58 -24.22 20.81
C GLN A 162 17.99 -22.85 21.36
N GLN A 163 19.28 -22.59 21.46
CA GLN A 163 19.78 -21.27 21.83
C GLN A 163 19.46 -20.22 20.76
N ALA A 164 19.55 -20.55 19.46
CA ALA A 164 19.14 -19.65 18.39
C ALA A 164 17.65 -19.27 18.50
N TYR A 165 16.78 -20.25 18.73
CA TYR A 165 15.35 -20.06 18.96
C TYR A 165 15.10 -19.11 20.15
N GLN A 166 15.75 -19.35 21.28
CA GLN A 166 15.61 -18.53 22.50
C GLN A 166 16.11 -17.09 22.30
N LEU A 167 17.24 -16.90 21.61
CA LEU A 167 17.78 -15.57 21.31
C LEU A 167 16.82 -14.73 20.44
N ILE A 168 16.17 -15.36 19.45
CA ILE A 168 15.17 -14.68 18.61
C ILE A 168 13.94 -14.32 19.43
N GLN A 169 13.39 -15.29 20.17
CA GLN A 169 12.12 -15.12 20.90
C GLN A 169 12.23 -14.08 22.02
N SER A 170 13.37 -14.01 22.71
CA SER A 170 13.61 -13.12 23.84
C SER A 170 14.13 -11.74 23.47
N TYR A 171 14.37 -11.46 22.19
CA TYR A 171 14.97 -10.19 21.76
C TYR A 171 14.08 -8.97 22.09
N GLN A 172 14.66 -7.99 22.79
CA GLN A 172 14.02 -6.71 23.15
C GLN A 172 14.90 -5.48 22.87
N GLY A 173 16.04 -5.64 22.18
CA GLY A 173 17.08 -4.60 22.01
C GLY A 173 16.76 -3.44 21.04
N PHE A 174 15.50 -3.02 20.93
CA PHE A 174 15.11 -1.92 20.05
C PHE A 174 15.46 -0.55 20.65
N GLN A 175 15.73 0.42 19.78
CA GLN A 175 16.20 1.75 20.15
C GLN A 175 15.14 2.83 19.91
N HIS A 176 15.26 3.94 20.64
CA HIS A 176 14.45 5.14 20.37
C HIS A 176 14.73 5.68 18.97
N LYS A 177 13.70 6.31 18.38
CA LYS A 177 13.74 6.89 17.04
C LYS A 177 13.69 8.41 17.15
N LYS A 178 14.53 9.09 16.36
CA LYS A 178 14.69 10.56 16.37
C LYS A 178 13.50 11.31 15.75
N SER A 179 12.68 10.61 14.98
CA SER A 179 11.51 11.12 14.29
C SER A 179 10.37 10.13 14.45
N VAL A 180 9.15 10.58 14.19
CA VAL A 180 7.96 9.73 14.07
C VAL A 180 7.56 9.54 12.61
N SER A 181 8.21 10.24 11.69
CA SER A 181 7.98 10.20 10.25
C SER A 181 9.29 9.86 9.53
N TYR A 182 9.27 8.85 8.67
CA TYR A 182 10.44 8.41 7.90
C TYR A 182 10.07 8.11 6.45
N SER A 183 10.80 8.70 5.52
CA SER A 183 10.79 8.29 4.11
C SER A 183 11.97 7.38 3.85
N ILE A 184 11.71 6.10 3.59
CA ILE A 184 12.73 5.09 3.36
C ILE A 184 12.86 4.84 1.87
N ARG A 185 14.07 5.02 1.33
CA ARG A 185 14.40 4.67 -0.05
C ARG A 185 14.56 3.15 -0.13
N PHE A 186 13.82 2.54 -1.04
CA PHE A 186 13.73 1.09 -1.19
C PHE A 186 14.20 0.67 -2.58
N LYS A 187 15.08 -0.33 -2.65
CA LYS A 187 15.59 -0.87 -3.92
C LYS A 187 14.61 -1.90 -4.49
N VAL A 188 14.08 -1.65 -5.70
CA VAL A 188 13.15 -2.60 -6.36
C VAL A 188 13.84 -3.49 -7.41
N ALA A 189 14.88 -2.99 -8.04
CA ALA A 189 15.73 -3.72 -8.99
C ALA A 189 17.10 -3.03 -9.05
N ASP A 190 18.08 -3.61 -9.76
CA ASP A 190 19.49 -3.17 -9.89
C ASP A 190 19.75 -1.69 -9.56
N SER A 191 19.41 -0.78 -10.48
CA SER A 191 19.53 0.67 -10.32
C SER A 191 18.20 1.37 -10.09
N THR A 192 17.12 0.62 -9.87
CA THR A 192 15.76 1.14 -9.75
C THR A 192 15.33 1.22 -8.29
N TYR A 193 14.87 2.39 -7.88
CA TYR A 193 14.44 2.67 -6.51
C TYR A 193 13.01 3.19 -6.46
N THR A 194 12.36 2.92 -5.34
CA THR A 194 11.12 3.55 -4.90
C THR A 194 11.29 3.97 -3.44
N SER A 195 10.19 4.22 -2.75
CA SER A 195 10.18 4.49 -1.32
C SER A 195 8.94 3.94 -0.66
N TYR A 196 9.00 3.88 0.66
CA TYR A 196 7.83 3.76 1.52
C TYR A 196 7.94 4.76 2.66
N PHE A 197 6.79 5.26 3.12
CA PHE A 197 6.71 6.16 4.26
C PHE A 197 6.30 5.39 5.51
N VAL A 198 6.99 5.58 6.62
CA VAL A 198 6.67 4.99 7.93
C VAL A 198 6.25 6.11 8.88
N SER A 199 5.03 6.01 9.40
CA SER A 199 4.51 6.88 10.45
C SER A 199 4.38 6.10 11.76
N LEU A 200 5.21 6.45 12.74
CA LEU A 200 5.18 5.91 14.09
C LEU A 200 4.14 6.65 14.95
N PRO A 201 3.63 6.02 16.02
CA PRO A 201 2.90 6.72 17.06
C PRO A 201 3.72 7.88 17.64
N ARG A 202 3.05 8.98 18.01
CA ARG A 202 3.69 10.22 18.53
C ARG A 202 4.64 9.94 19.70
N ASN A 203 4.28 9.00 20.57
CA ASN A 203 5.04 8.61 21.76
C ASN A 203 5.65 7.21 21.60
N TYR A 204 6.18 6.88 20.41
CA TYR A 204 6.78 5.57 20.16
C TYR A 204 7.82 5.20 21.23
N ASN A 205 7.52 4.12 21.95
CA ASN A 205 8.37 3.49 22.95
C ASN A 205 8.91 2.16 22.42
N PRO A 206 10.24 1.99 22.24
CA PRO A 206 10.82 0.77 21.68
C PRO A 206 10.64 -0.48 22.56
N LYS A 207 10.26 -0.34 23.83
CA LYS A 207 9.95 -1.47 24.73
C LYS A 207 8.56 -2.07 24.48
N LYS A 208 7.69 -1.37 23.75
CA LYS A 208 6.38 -1.85 23.33
C LYS A 208 6.44 -2.36 21.90
N SER A 209 5.78 -3.48 21.62
CA SER A 209 5.55 -3.95 20.25
C SER A 209 4.27 -3.34 19.68
N TYR A 210 4.30 -2.87 18.44
CA TYR A 210 3.19 -2.15 17.82
C TYR A 210 2.56 -2.92 16.65
N PRO A 211 1.23 -2.82 16.46
CA PRO A 211 0.60 -3.20 15.22
C PRO A 211 1.13 -2.38 14.04
N VAL A 212 1.18 -2.98 12.86
CA VAL A 212 1.57 -2.33 11.60
C VAL A 212 0.45 -2.48 10.59
N LEU A 213 0.04 -1.38 9.95
CA LEU A 213 -0.92 -1.37 8.85
C LEU A 213 -0.27 -0.78 7.59
N PHE A 214 -0.13 -1.61 6.56
CA PHE A 214 0.23 -1.14 5.21
C PHE A 214 -1.00 -0.59 4.51
N PHE A 215 -0.92 0.62 3.99
CA PHE A 215 -1.92 1.18 3.08
C PHE A 215 -1.38 1.18 1.64
N LEU A 216 -2.03 0.42 0.76
CA LEU A 216 -1.71 0.33 -0.66
C LEU A 216 -2.55 1.32 -1.47
N HIS A 217 -1.91 2.19 -2.26
CA HIS A 217 -2.62 3.22 -3.03
C HIS A 217 -3.37 2.66 -4.26
N GLY A 218 -4.34 3.43 -4.76
CA GLY A 218 -5.05 3.13 -6.01
C GLY A 218 -4.27 3.50 -7.27
N ALA A 219 -4.90 3.33 -8.43
CA ALA A 219 -4.42 3.82 -9.74
C ALA A 219 -2.94 3.49 -10.06
N VAL A 220 -2.47 2.29 -9.70
CA VAL A 220 -1.04 1.92 -9.81
C VAL A 220 -0.50 2.06 -11.25
N GLN A 221 -1.36 1.86 -12.25
CA GLN A 221 -1.04 2.00 -13.67
C GLN A 221 -0.70 3.45 -14.09
N GLY A 222 -1.23 4.45 -13.38
CA GLY A 222 -0.94 5.87 -13.61
C GLY A 222 0.18 6.43 -12.72
N ASN A 223 0.77 5.61 -11.84
CA ASN A 223 1.80 6.04 -10.90
C ASN A 223 3.21 5.75 -11.42
N SER A 224 4.14 6.64 -11.04
CA SER A 224 5.59 6.46 -11.20
C SER A 224 6.24 6.17 -9.86
N LEU A 225 7.37 5.46 -9.88
CA LEU A 225 8.19 5.29 -8.68
C LEU A 225 8.69 6.65 -8.18
N SER A 226 8.90 6.74 -6.87
CA SER A 226 9.50 7.90 -6.23
C SER A 226 10.51 7.42 -5.19
N GLU A 227 11.72 7.98 -5.20
CA GLU A 227 12.75 7.62 -4.22
C GLU A 227 12.49 8.19 -2.83
N PHE A 228 11.46 9.03 -2.68
CA PHE A 228 11.01 9.54 -1.40
C PHE A 228 9.50 9.82 -1.37
N GLN A 229 8.96 9.92 -0.16
CA GLN A 229 7.61 10.40 0.12
C GLN A 229 7.69 11.38 1.30
N ASN A 230 6.69 12.25 1.45
CA ASN A 230 6.62 13.17 2.58
C ASN A 230 5.25 13.05 3.27
N GLU A 231 5.04 13.81 4.34
CA GLU A 231 3.83 13.74 5.17
C GLU A 231 2.52 14.06 4.44
N SER A 232 2.55 14.56 3.20
CA SER A 232 1.33 14.66 2.38
C SER A 232 0.60 13.32 2.20
N VAL A 233 1.32 12.19 2.26
CA VAL A 233 0.71 10.85 2.21
C VAL A 233 -0.21 10.56 3.40
N LEU A 234 -0.13 11.34 4.49
CA LEU A 234 -0.97 11.18 5.67
C LEU A 234 -2.31 11.94 5.54
N GLY A 235 -2.42 12.86 4.57
CA GLY A 235 -3.59 13.69 4.33
C GLY A 235 -4.60 13.08 3.36
N ASP A 236 -5.54 13.92 2.91
CA ASP A 236 -6.56 13.60 1.91
C ASP A 236 -7.28 12.26 2.18
N TRP A 237 -7.11 11.30 1.28
CA TRP A 237 -7.72 9.96 1.34
C TRP A 237 -7.26 9.14 2.56
N ASN A 238 -6.11 9.49 3.13
CA ASN A 238 -5.52 8.79 4.26
C ASN A 238 -5.77 9.49 5.60
N ARG A 239 -6.46 10.64 5.61
CA ARG A 239 -6.68 11.46 6.84
C ARG A 239 -7.27 10.65 8.00
N TYR A 240 -8.23 9.77 7.71
CA TYR A 240 -8.85 8.94 8.74
C TYR A 240 -7.99 7.74 9.14
N TYR A 241 -7.24 7.13 8.21
CA TYR A 241 -6.20 6.17 8.60
C TYR A 241 -5.20 6.81 9.56
N THR A 242 -4.71 8.02 9.25
CA THR A 242 -3.79 8.77 10.11
C THR A 242 -4.41 9.10 11.47
N LYS A 243 -5.65 9.60 11.50
CA LYS A 243 -6.37 9.91 12.75
C LYS A 243 -6.49 8.69 13.65
N TYR A 244 -7.04 7.60 13.13
CA TYR A 244 -7.34 6.41 13.95
C TYR A 244 -6.09 5.58 14.25
N ALA A 245 -5.06 5.61 13.41
CA ALA A 245 -3.76 5.04 13.74
C ALA A 245 -3.11 5.75 14.93
N ALA A 246 -3.21 7.08 14.99
CA ALA A 246 -2.71 7.84 16.13
C ALA A 246 -3.47 7.51 17.42
N LEU A 247 -4.80 7.34 17.35
CA LEU A 247 -5.64 6.99 18.51
C LEU A 247 -5.40 5.56 19.02
N ASN A 248 -5.04 4.63 18.14
CA ASN A 248 -4.87 3.21 18.47
C ASN A 248 -3.39 2.76 18.49
N GLU A 249 -2.46 3.71 18.41
CA GLU A 249 -1.02 3.46 18.37
C GLU A 249 -0.61 2.42 17.31
N VAL A 250 -1.10 2.59 16.09
CA VAL A 250 -0.77 1.73 14.94
C VAL A 250 0.31 2.42 14.10
N ILE A 251 1.33 1.66 13.71
CA ILE A 251 2.33 2.13 12.75
C ILE A 251 1.73 2.05 11.35
N MET A 252 1.66 3.19 10.65
CA MET A 252 1.21 3.23 9.27
C MET A 252 2.40 3.14 8.31
N VAL A 253 2.24 2.35 7.25
CA VAL A 253 3.24 2.22 6.19
C VAL A 253 2.58 2.50 4.84
N TYR A 254 3.16 3.41 4.05
CA TYR A 254 2.65 3.80 2.74
C TYR A 254 3.69 3.50 1.65
N PRO A 255 3.63 2.34 0.99
CA PRO A 255 4.49 1.97 -0.12
C PRO A 255 4.16 2.75 -1.40
N LYS A 256 5.18 3.15 -2.16
CA LYS A 256 4.99 3.73 -3.49
C LYS A 256 5.17 2.67 -4.59
N GLY A 257 4.07 2.34 -5.26
CA GLY A 257 4.03 1.47 -6.45
C GLY A 257 4.04 2.27 -7.76
N SER A 258 4.19 1.55 -8.87
CA SER A 258 4.12 2.07 -10.24
C SER A 258 3.43 1.11 -11.19
N LYS A 259 3.33 1.49 -12.46
CA LYS A 259 2.83 0.60 -13.53
C LYS A 259 3.55 -0.75 -13.58
N LYS A 260 4.88 -0.78 -13.41
CA LYS A 260 5.68 -2.02 -13.50
C LYS A 260 5.82 -2.73 -12.16
N TYR A 261 6.19 -2.01 -11.11
CA TYR A 261 6.40 -2.58 -9.78
C TYR A 261 5.25 -2.20 -8.86
N ASN A 262 4.29 -3.12 -8.67
CA ASN A 262 3.13 -2.95 -7.80
C ASN A 262 2.64 -4.30 -7.25
N TRP A 263 1.50 -4.27 -6.55
CA TRP A 263 0.85 -5.39 -5.85
C TRP A 263 -0.28 -6.08 -6.64
N MET A 264 -0.50 -5.71 -7.91
CA MET A 264 -1.62 -6.20 -8.72
C MET A 264 -1.15 -6.88 -10.01
N ASN A 265 -0.58 -6.12 -10.94
CA ASN A 265 -0.08 -6.61 -12.24
C ASN A 265 0.85 -5.57 -12.89
N PRO A 266 2.00 -5.96 -13.47
CA PRO A 266 2.57 -7.32 -13.49
C PRO A 266 3.12 -7.75 -12.12
N ASP A 267 3.59 -8.99 -12.03
CA ASP A 267 4.01 -9.62 -10.76
C ASP A 267 5.36 -9.09 -10.24
N ASP A 268 6.07 -8.29 -11.04
CA ASP A 268 7.43 -7.78 -10.78
C ASP A 268 7.57 -7.09 -9.41
N GLY A 269 6.52 -6.45 -8.90
CA GLY A 269 6.53 -5.75 -7.61
C GLY A 269 5.90 -6.50 -6.44
N PHE A 270 5.42 -7.73 -6.62
CA PHE A 270 4.66 -8.43 -5.59
C PHE A 270 5.50 -8.80 -4.35
N PHE A 271 6.83 -8.80 -4.47
CA PHE A 271 7.73 -9.01 -3.33
C PHE A 271 7.87 -7.78 -2.40
N MET A 272 7.46 -6.59 -2.86
CA MET A 272 7.78 -5.32 -2.21
C MET A 272 7.25 -5.26 -0.77
N ILE A 273 6.01 -5.67 -0.52
CA ILE A 273 5.40 -5.54 0.80
C ILE A 273 6.07 -6.45 1.84
N PRO A 274 6.27 -7.76 1.59
CA PRO A 274 7.08 -8.60 2.48
C PRO A 274 8.50 -8.09 2.70
N ALA A 275 9.16 -7.56 1.66
CA ALA A 275 10.53 -7.05 1.77
C ALA A 275 10.62 -5.75 2.59
N MET A 276 9.67 -4.83 2.42
CA MET A 276 9.57 -3.62 3.24
C MET A 276 9.25 -3.96 4.70
N LEU A 277 8.35 -4.92 4.94
CA LEU A 277 8.06 -5.41 6.29
C LEU A 277 9.32 -5.98 6.97
N LYS A 278 10.15 -6.70 6.22
CA LYS A 278 11.44 -7.21 6.72
C LYS A 278 12.38 -6.08 7.15
N GLU A 279 12.53 -5.02 6.36
CA GLU A 279 13.34 -3.84 6.73
C GLU A 279 12.77 -3.11 7.96
N ILE A 280 11.44 -3.04 8.08
CA ILE A 280 10.79 -2.43 9.24
C ILE A 280 11.02 -3.24 10.51
N LYS A 281 10.84 -4.57 10.46
CA LYS A 281 11.07 -5.47 11.61
C LYS A 281 12.54 -5.47 12.08
N GLN A 282 13.48 -5.22 11.17
CA GLN A 282 14.88 -5.01 11.52
C GLN A 282 15.09 -3.78 12.41
N ALA A 283 14.34 -2.71 12.17
CA ALA A 283 14.58 -1.39 12.73
C ALA A 283 13.77 -1.08 13.99
N ILE A 284 12.51 -1.54 14.07
CA ILE A 284 11.55 -1.15 15.12
C ILE A 284 10.78 -2.35 15.69
N ASN A 285 10.22 -2.18 16.89
CA ASN A 285 9.55 -3.24 17.63
C ASN A 285 8.12 -3.45 17.08
N VAL A 286 8.02 -4.31 16.07
CA VAL A 286 6.74 -4.74 15.50
C VAL A 286 6.18 -5.92 16.30
N ASP A 287 4.87 -5.91 16.53
CA ASP A 287 4.15 -7.12 16.94
C ASP A 287 3.94 -8.01 15.71
N ASP A 288 4.72 -9.08 15.60
CA ASP A 288 4.69 -10.01 14.47
C ASP A 288 3.34 -10.74 14.29
N ASN A 289 2.47 -10.69 15.30
CA ASN A 289 1.10 -11.21 15.20
C ASN A 289 0.07 -10.14 14.84
N LYS A 290 0.47 -8.89 14.61
CA LYS A 290 -0.41 -7.76 14.29
C LYS A 290 0.11 -6.92 13.13
N VAL A 291 0.38 -7.60 12.01
CA VAL A 291 0.69 -6.95 10.73
C VAL A 291 -0.52 -7.08 9.79
N PHE A 292 -0.92 -5.98 9.17
CA PHE A 292 -2.15 -5.88 8.38
C PHE A 292 -1.90 -5.18 7.05
N ILE A 293 -2.76 -5.44 6.06
CA ILE A 293 -2.75 -4.72 4.77
C ILE A 293 -4.15 -4.19 4.50
N THR A 294 -4.23 -2.94 4.07
CA THR A 294 -5.40 -2.30 3.49
C THR A 294 -5.05 -1.61 2.17
N GLY A 295 -6.06 -1.10 1.48
CA GLY A 295 -5.85 -0.20 0.35
C GLY A 295 -7.15 0.29 -0.24
N HIS A 296 -7.04 1.04 -1.34
CA HIS A 296 -8.17 1.51 -2.13
C HIS A 296 -8.03 1.05 -3.59
N SER A 297 -9.12 0.62 -4.23
CA SER A 297 -9.14 0.24 -5.65
C SER A 297 -8.07 -0.80 -5.97
N ASN A 298 -7.11 -0.50 -6.85
CA ASN A 298 -5.97 -1.39 -7.15
C ASN A 298 -5.17 -1.77 -5.89
N GLY A 299 -5.11 -0.88 -4.89
CA GLY A 299 -4.54 -1.15 -3.56
C GLY A 299 -5.30 -2.22 -2.79
N ALA A 300 -6.63 -2.13 -2.78
CA ALA A 300 -7.51 -3.10 -2.14
C ALA A 300 -7.45 -4.47 -2.86
N THR A 301 -7.43 -4.46 -4.20
CA THR A 301 -7.15 -5.65 -5.04
C THR A 301 -5.79 -6.25 -4.73
N GLY A 302 -4.78 -5.43 -4.43
CA GLY A 302 -3.46 -5.87 -3.98
C GLY A 302 -3.51 -6.54 -2.60
N SER A 303 -4.17 -5.92 -1.64
CA SER A 303 -4.42 -6.49 -0.30
C SER A 303 -5.07 -7.88 -0.43
N PHE A 304 -6.11 -8.00 -1.26
CA PHE A 304 -6.75 -9.28 -1.56
C PHE A 304 -5.82 -10.28 -2.26
N SER A 305 -4.94 -9.81 -3.16
CA SER A 305 -3.97 -10.68 -3.82
C SER A 305 -2.93 -11.25 -2.83
N TYR A 306 -2.49 -10.47 -1.83
CA TYR A 306 -1.63 -10.99 -0.76
C TYR A 306 -2.34 -12.03 0.09
N LEU A 307 -3.62 -11.85 0.41
CA LEU A 307 -4.43 -12.87 1.08
C LEU A 307 -4.45 -14.19 0.28
N MET A 308 -4.58 -14.12 -1.04
CA MET A 308 -4.66 -15.30 -1.90
C MET A 308 -3.31 -15.99 -2.15
N LYS A 309 -2.19 -15.24 -2.14
CA LYS A 309 -0.87 -15.75 -2.60
C LYS A 309 0.23 -15.76 -1.54
N GLN A 310 0.16 -14.90 -0.51
CA GLN A 310 1.25 -14.72 0.44
C GLN A 310 0.78 -14.14 1.78
N GLN A 311 -0.11 -14.86 2.45
CA GLN A 311 -0.80 -14.36 3.65
C GLN A 311 -0.05 -14.55 4.97
N SER A 312 0.97 -15.40 5.02
CA SER A 312 1.64 -15.84 6.25
C SER A 312 2.15 -14.70 7.16
N PRO A 313 2.64 -13.55 6.65
CA PRO A 313 3.08 -12.46 7.52
C PRO A 313 1.94 -11.69 8.20
N PHE A 314 0.69 -11.84 7.74
CA PHE A 314 -0.40 -10.93 8.05
C PHE A 314 -1.46 -11.57 8.95
N ALA A 315 -2.04 -10.75 9.82
CA ALA A 315 -3.10 -11.12 10.76
C ALA A 315 -4.51 -10.95 10.16
N GLY A 316 -4.68 -10.01 9.24
CA GLY A 316 -5.94 -9.73 8.55
C GLY A 316 -5.75 -8.72 7.42
N PHE A 317 -6.75 -8.67 6.54
CA PHE A 317 -6.74 -7.86 5.33
C PHE A 317 -7.97 -6.98 5.25
N TYR A 318 -7.83 -5.81 4.64
CA TYR A 318 -8.90 -4.83 4.48
C TYR A 318 -8.85 -4.27 3.06
N GLY A 319 -9.93 -3.63 2.62
CA GLY A 319 -9.95 -2.96 1.33
C GLY A 319 -11.17 -2.08 1.11
N PHE A 320 -10.97 -0.94 0.46
CA PHE A 320 -12.03 -0.08 -0.05
C PHE A 320 -12.17 -0.25 -1.56
N ASN A 321 -13.40 -0.51 -2.01
CA ASN A 321 -13.74 -0.66 -3.43
C ASN A 321 -12.86 -1.71 -4.12
N THR A 322 -12.82 -2.89 -3.48
CA THR A 322 -12.00 -4.03 -3.87
C THR A 322 -12.56 -4.70 -5.11
N GLN A 323 -11.68 -5.00 -6.08
CA GLN A 323 -11.97 -6.05 -7.04
C GLN A 323 -11.25 -7.33 -6.57
N PRO A 324 -11.97 -8.34 -6.05
CA PRO A 324 -11.38 -9.52 -5.39
C PRO A 324 -10.82 -10.49 -6.42
N LYS A 325 -9.71 -10.13 -7.06
CA LYS A 325 -9.14 -10.87 -8.18
C LYS A 325 -7.61 -10.85 -8.16
N VAL A 326 -7.02 -12.03 -8.26
CA VAL A 326 -5.59 -12.21 -8.56
C VAL A 326 -5.39 -12.05 -10.07
N ARG A 327 -4.50 -11.12 -10.49
CA ARG A 327 -4.24 -10.86 -11.92
C ARG A 327 -3.07 -11.65 -12.51
N THR A 328 -2.15 -12.14 -11.67
CA THR A 328 -0.92 -12.83 -12.09
C THR A 328 -0.98 -14.36 -11.91
N GLY A 329 -2.18 -14.91 -11.70
CA GLY A 329 -2.43 -16.33 -11.48
C GLY A 329 -3.91 -16.62 -11.21
N GLY A 330 -4.19 -17.82 -10.69
CA GLY A 330 -5.51 -18.22 -10.26
C GLY A 330 -6.03 -17.46 -9.03
N THR A 331 -7.33 -17.19 -8.98
CA THR A 331 -7.98 -16.68 -7.75
C THR A 331 -8.56 -17.84 -6.95
N PHE A 332 -7.72 -18.47 -6.13
CA PHE A 332 -8.06 -19.65 -5.32
C PHE A 332 -8.79 -19.24 -4.04
N ILE A 333 -10.09 -18.91 -4.16
CA ILE A 333 -10.86 -18.24 -3.11
C ILE A 333 -10.86 -18.97 -1.76
N ARG A 334 -10.74 -20.31 -1.76
CA ARG A 334 -10.68 -21.12 -0.53
C ARG A 334 -9.47 -20.80 0.35
N ASN A 335 -8.41 -20.18 -0.19
CA ASN A 335 -7.26 -19.72 0.59
C ASN A 335 -7.65 -18.71 1.69
N ILE A 336 -8.80 -18.01 1.56
CA ILE A 336 -9.33 -17.12 2.61
C ILE A 336 -9.65 -17.86 3.92
N ALA A 337 -9.81 -19.18 3.92
CA ALA A 337 -10.10 -19.93 5.14
C ALA A 337 -9.03 -19.77 6.24
N ASN A 338 -7.87 -19.21 5.91
CA ASN A 338 -6.75 -19.03 6.82
C ASN A 338 -6.69 -17.63 7.47
N ARG A 339 -7.28 -16.59 6.86
CA ARG A 339 -7.18 -15.19 7.29
C ARG A 339 -8.42 -14.38 6.92
N SER A 340 -8.64 -13.26 7.59
CA SER A 340 -9.83 -12.44 7.38
C SER A 340 -9.71 -11.46 6.21
N TYR A 341 -10.86 -11.04 5.68
CA TYR A 341 -10.95 -9.88 4.80
C TYR A 341 -12.13 -8.98 5.17
N PHE A 342 -11.84 -7.73 5.53
CA PHE A 342 -12.83 -6.67 5.75
C PHE A 342 -12.95 -5.82 4.49
N ASN A 343 -14.06 -5.96 3.79
CA ASN A 343 -14.36 -5.18 2.60
C ASN A 343 -15.24 -3.98 2.93
N VAL A 344 -14.93 -2.84 2.31
CA VAL A 344 -15.82 -1.69 2.20
C VAL A 344 -16.18 -1.54 0.73
N SER A 345 -17.45 -1.72 0.40
CA SER A 345 -17.96 -1.61 -0.96
C SER A 345 -18.91 -0.43 -1.09
N THR A 346 -19.23 -0.07 -2.33
CA THR A 346 -20.28 0.90 -2.63
C THR A 346 -21.22 0.34 -3.70
N ASP A 347 -22.42 0.90 -3.82
CA ASP A 347 -23.41 0.52 -4.82
C ASP A 347 -23.22 1.22 -6.18
N GLU A 348 -22.44 2.31 -6.22
CA GLU A 348 -22.06 3.02 -7.46
C GLU A 348 -20.62 2.74 -7.91
N ASP A 349 -20.02 1.63 -7.44
CA ASP A 349 -18.68 1.23 -7.85
C ASP A 349 -18.66 0.62 -9.27
N TYR A 350 -18.06 1.34 -10.23
CA TYR A 350 -17.85 0.84 -11.59
C TYR A 350 -16.77 -0.26 -11.66
N TYR A 351 -15.86 -0.33 -10.69
CA TYR A 351 -14.71 -1.22 -10.71
C TYR A 351 -15.07 -2.65 -10.30
N TYR A 352 -15.95 -2.79 -9.31
CA TYR A 352 -16.52 -4.08 -8.93
C TYR A 352 -18.01 -3.91 -8.54
N PRO A 353 -18.94 -4.40 -9.39
CA PRO A 353 -20.34 -4.03 -9.31
C PRO A 353 -21.03 -4.61 -8.05
N PRO A 354 -22.11 -3.99 -7.56
CA PRO A 354 -22.80 -4.39 -6.34
C PRO A 354 -23.25 -5.86 -6.34
N ASP A 355 -23.89 -6.31 -7.41
CA ASP A 355 -24.39 -7.70 -7.54
C ASP A 355 -23.25 -8.74 -7.49
N ALA A 356 -22.03 -8.35 -7.88
CA ALA A 356 -20.86 -9.22 -7.78
C ALA A 356 -20.37 -9.33 -6.33
N ASN A 357 -20.42 -8.25 -5.55
CA ASN A 357 -20.18 -8.31 -4.10
C ASN A 357 -21.22 -9.21 -3.41
N ASP A 358 -22.49 -9.15 -3.81
CA ASP A 358 -23.53 -10.01 -3.23
C ASP A 358 -23.30 -11.49 -3.54
N SER A 359 -22.91 -11.80 -4.78
CA SER A 359 -22.53 -13.16 -5.17
C SER A 359 -21.29 -13.65 -4.41
N LEU A 360 -20.32 -12.76 -4.17
CA LEU A 360 -19.16 -13.06 -3.34
C LEU A 360 -19.56 -13.35 -1.90
N ASN A 361 -20.45 -12.55 -1.30
CA ASN A 361 -20.98 -12.74 0.06
C ASN A 361 -21.58 -14.15 0.23
N VAL A 362 -22.34 -14.62 -0.76
CA VAL A 362 -22.90 -15.99 -0.77
C VAL A 362 -21.80 -17.04 -0.75
N ILE A 363 -20.76 -16.88 -1.58
CA ILE A 363 -19.62 -17.81 -1.60
C ILE A 363 -18.90 -17.80 -0.25
N MET A 364 -18.57 -16.63 0.28
CA MET A 364 -17.85 -16.46 1.54
C MET A 364 -18.60 -17.13 2.70
N LYS A 365 -19.92 -16.94 2.76
CA LYS A 365 -20.77 -17.63 3.73
C LYS A 365 -20.74 -19.15 3.54
N SER A 366 -20.82 -19.65 2.30
CA SER A 366 -20.85 -21.09 2.04
C SER A 366 -19.54 -21.80 2.40
N ILE A 367 -18.39 -21.13 2.27
CA ILE A 367 -17.08 -21.66 2.66
C ILE A 367 -16.68 -21.28 4.10
N LYS A 368 -17.57 -20.61 4.86
CA LYS A 368 -17.32 -20.15 6.24
C LYS A 368 -16.06 -19.28 6.36
N ALA A 369 -15.84 -18.41 5.38
CA ALA A 369 -14.75 -17.44 5.40
C ALA A 369 -14.96 -16.40 6.52
N ASP A 370 -13.88 -15.95 7.14
CA ASP A 370 -13.87 -14.74 7.98
C ASP A 370 -13.86 -13.52 7.03
N TYR A 371 -15.02 -13.23 6.45
CA TYR A 371 -15.20 -12.18 5.46
C TYR A 371 -16.40 -11.32 5.86
N GLN A 372 -16.24 -10.00 5.72
CA GLN A 372 -17.30 -9.03 5.94
C GLN A 372 -17.30 -8.00 4.81
N ASP A 373 -18.50 -7.55 4.43
CA ASP A 373 -18.71 -6.50 3.44
C ASP A 373 -19.55 -5.39 4.07
N HIS A 374 -18.98 -4.19 4.13
CA HIS A 374 -19.61 -2.98 4.64
C HIS A 374 -19.94 -2.08 3.46
N ARG A 375 -21.18 -2.20 2.96
CA ARG A 375 -21.66 -1.47 1.80
C ARG A 375 -22.12 -0.05 2.18
N TYR A 376 -21.65 0.93 1.42
CA TYR A 376 -22.07 2.33 1.49
C TYR A 376 -22.87 2.70 0.25
N ASN A 377 -24.13 3.10 0.43
CA ASN A 377 -25.04 3.40 -0.67
C ASN A 377 -24.97 4.88 -1.10
N GLY A 378 -25.12 5.14 -2.40
CA GLY A 378 -25.04 6.47 -3.01
C GLY A 378 -23.62 7.03 -3.13
N TRP A 379 -22.59 6.16 -3.08
CA TRP A 379 -21.19 6.59 -3.10
C TRP A 379 -20.43 5.97 -4.28
N PRO A 380 -19.61 6.75 -4.98
CA PRO A 380 -18.87 6.28 -6.16
C PRO A 380 -17.56 5.57 -5.78
N HIS A 381 -16.87 5.03 -6.79
CA HIS A 381 -15.58 4.34 -6.65
C HIS A 381 -14.50 5.12 -5.88
N TRP A 382 -14.56 6.46 -5.85
CA TRP A 382 -13.59 7.27 -5.11
C TRP A 382 -13.93 7.45 -3.62
N PHE A 383 -14.95 6.79 -3.08
CA PHE A 383 -15.03 6.51 -1.65
C PHE A 383 -13.75 5.77 -1.21
N PRO A 384 -12.99 6.21 -0.17
CA PRO A 384 -13.37 7.06 0.96
C PRO A 384 -12.92 8.53 0.88
N GLN A 385 -12.89 9.17 -0.29
CA GLN A 385 -12.50 10.60 -0.38
C GLN A 385 -13.36 11.51 0.52
N PHE A 386 -14.61 11.12 0.79
CA PHE A 386 -15.62 11.89 1.51
C PHE A 386 -15.60 11.69 3.03
N ASP A 387 -16.11 12.66 3.80
CA ASP A 387 -16.11 12.62 5.26
C ASP A 387 -17.06 11.54 5.80
N GLU A 388 -18.05 11.15 5.02
CA GLU A 388 -19.00 10.07 5.28
C GLU A 388 -18.33 8.69 5.33
N SER A 389 -17.06 8.60 4.94
CA SER A 389 -16.24 7.40 5.16
C SER A 389 -15.76 7.24 6.58
N GLU A 390 -15.71 8.31 7.39
CA GLU A 390 -15.16 8.28 8.75
C GLU A 390 -15.71 7.15 9.64
N PRO A 391 -17.04 6.86 9.65
CA PRO A 391 -17.61 5.88 10.57
C PRO A 391 -17.08 4.44 10.42
N VAL A 392 -16.49 4.06 9.28
CA VAL A 392 -15.93 2.71 9.11
C VAL A 392 -14.57 2.54 9.77
N TYR A 393 -13.81 3.63 9.93
CA TYR A 393 -12.46 3.57 10.47
C TYR A 393 -12.42 3.13 11.94
N PRO A 394 -13.29 3.60 12.87
CA PRO A 394 -13.40 2.99 14.19
C PRO A 394 -13.60 1.47 14.16
N MET A 395 -14.37 0.95 13.20
CA MET A 395 -14.61 -0.50 13.07
C MET A 395 -13.34 -1.23 12.64
N ILE A 396 -12.63 -0.71 11.61
CA ILE A 396 -11.35 -1.24 11.15
C ILE A 396 -10.32 -1.26 12.29
N PHE A 397 -10.17 -0.15 13.02
CA PHE A 397 -9.16 -0.06 14.07
C PHE A 397 -9.54 -0.85 15.33
N LYS A 398 -10.83 -1.03 15.63
CA LYS A 398 -11.29 -1.99 16.65
C LYS A 398 -10.90 -3.42 16.28
N ASP A 399 -11.11 -3.81 15.02
CA ASP A 399 -10.72 -5.13 14.53
C ASP A 399 -9.20 -5.33 14.64
N ILE A 400 -8.40 -4.37 14.14
CA ILE A 400 -6.92 -4.33 14.27
C ILE A 400 -6.46 -4.50 15.71
N ALA A 401 -7.11 -3.82 16.67
CA ALA A 401 -6.74 -3.89 18.07
C ALA A 401 -6.91 -5.30 18.65
N THR A 402 -7.98 -6.00 18.25
CA THR A 402 -8.33 -7.33 18.79
C THR A 402 -7.76 -8.51 18.01
N ARG A 403 -7.45 -8.33 16.72
CA ARG A 403 -7.04 -9.41 15.83
C ARG A 403 -5.59 -9.81 16.05
N ASN A 404 -5.36 -11.12 16.09
CA ASN A 404 -4.02 -11.72 16.13
C ASN A 404 -3.87 -12.71 14.98
N ARG A 405 -2.67 -12.78 14.41
CA ARG A 405 -2.31 -13.76 13.39
C ARG A 405 -2.36 -15.18 13.96
N PRO A 406 -3.16 -16.09 13.40
CA PRO A 406 -3.18 -17.50 13.82
C PRO A 406 -2.05 -18.29 13.12
N ALA A 407 -0.79 -17.94 13.41
CA ALA A 407 0.38 -18.53 12.74
C ALA A 407 0.52 -20.06 12.91
N PHE A 408 -0.09 -20.60 13.97
CA PHE A 408 -0.13 -22.02 14.30
C PHE A 408 -1.56 -22.54 14.27
N LYS A 409 -2.31 -22.22 13.21
CA LYS A 409 -3.69 -22.72 13.06
C LYS A 409 -3.67 -24.24 12.88
N PRO A 410 -4.45 -25.02 13.65
CA PRO A 410 -4.49 -26.48 13.55
C PRO A 410 -4.96 -27.02 12.20
N SER A 411 -5.65 -26.21 11.39
CA SER A 411 -6.19 -26.58 10.10
C SER A 411 -5.74 -25.60 9.02
N ILE A 412 -5.43 -26.09 7.83
CA ILE A 412 -4.99 -25.28 6.69
C ILE A 412 -5.62 -25.76 5.38
N TYR A 413 -5.87 -24.82 4.48
CA TYR A 413 -6.11 -25.08 3.06
C TYR A 413 -5.21 -24.13 2.27
N TRP A 414 -4.40 -24.66 1.35
CA TRP A 414 -3.55 -23.84 0.52
C TRP A 414 -3.46 -24.39 -0.90
N GLU A 415 -3.75 -23.52 -1.86
CA GLU A 415 -3.72 -23.81 -3.28
C GLU A 415 -2.89 -22.76 -4.02
N CYS A 416 -2.03 -23.22 -4.94
CA CYS A 416 -1.21 -22.35 -5.77
C CYS A 416 -0.99 -22.94 -7.17
N ASP A 417 -0.71 -22.06 -8.14
CA ASP A 417 -0.31 -22.42 -9.51
C ASP A 417 1.15 -22.03 -9.84
N ASP A 418 1.87 -21.55 -8.83
CA ASP A 418 3.29 -21.18 -8.87
C ASP A 418 3.87 -21.43 -7.48
N VAL A 419 4.88 -22.30 -7.40
CA VAL A 419 5.51 -22.73 -6.14
C VAL A 419 6.24 -21.59 -5.44
N LYS A 420 6.55 -20.47 -6.12
CA LYS A 420 6.99 -19.22 -5.48
C LYS A 420 6.00 -18.75 -4.41
N TYR A 421 4.72 -19.03 -4.62
CA TYR A 421 3.60 -18.72 -3.71
C TYR A 421 3.06 -19.97 -3.01
N GLY A 422 3.83 -21.07 -3.00
CA GLY A 422 3.41 -22.37 -2.48
C GLY A 422 3.36 -22.46 -0.96
N ARG A 423 3.80 -21.43 -0.22
CA ARG A 423 3.88 -21.45 1.24
C ARG A 423 2.73 -20.71 1.91
N ALA A 424 2.07 -21.38 2.85
CA ALA A 424 1.20 -20.77 3.85
C ALA A 424 1.48 -21.36 5.23
N ASP A 425 1.79 -20.48 6.19
CA ASP A 425 2.08 -20.84 7.58
C ASP A 425 3.04 -22.04 7.69
N TRP A 426 2.55 -23.17 8.21
CA TRP A 426 3.33 -24.38 8.48
C TRP A 426 3.39 -25.38 7.30
N VAL A 427 2.83 -25.06 6.13
CA VAL A 427 2.91 -25.92 4.92
C VAL A 427 3.49 -25.17 3.74
N GLN A 428 4.26 -25.88 2.92
CA GLN A 428 4.68 -25.41 1.61
C GLN A 428 4.51 -26.49 0.54
N ILE A 429 3.91 -26.12 -0.58
CA ILE A 429 3.92 -26.88 -1.83
C ILE A 429 5.26 -26.61 -2.51
N ASN A 430 6.11 -27.64 -2.58
CA ASN A 430 7.45 -27.53 -3.17
C ASN A 430 7.44 -27.83 -4.67
N GLN A 431 6.55 -28.73 -5.09
CA GLN A 431 6.47 -29.17 -6.47
C GLN A 431 5.03 -29.53 -6.84
N LEU A 432 4.57 -29.02 -7.98
CA LEU A 432 3.27 -29.32 -8.56
C LEU A 432 3.34 -30.58 -9.45
N ASP A 433 2.22 -31.30 -9.52
CA ASP A 433 2.00 -32.38 -10.47
C ASP A 433 0.73 -32.10 -11.28
N THR A 434 0.79 -31.09 -12.15
CA THR A 434 -0.39 -30.62 -12.90
C THR A 434 -0.79 -31.54 -14.07
N LEU A 435 -0.05 -32.63 -14.28
CA LEU A 435 -0.38 -33.65 -15.29
C LEU A 435 -1.24 -34.77 -14.70
N SER A 436 -1.19 -35.02 -13.39
CA SER A 436 -2.08 -35.99 -12.77
C SER A 436 -3.52 -35.51 -12.71
N GLN A 437 -4.44 -36.49 -12.65
CA GLN A 437 -5.85 -36.23 -12.46
C GLN A 437 -6.08 -35.60 -11.08
N PRO A 438 -6.67 -34.39 -10.98
CA PRO A 438 -6.98 -33.80 -9.69
C PRO A 438 -7.97 -34.67 -8.90
N ALA A 439 -7.85 -34.65 -7.58
CA ALA A 439 -8.80 -35.30 -6.70
C ALA A 439 -10.20 -34.67 -6.86
N ALA A 440 -11.26 -35.45 -6.69
CA ALA A 440 -12.63 -35.00 -6.92
C ALA A 440 -13.05 -33.77 -6.08
N TRP A 441 -12.42 -33.58 -4.91
CA TRP A 441 -12.64 -32.45 -4.01
C TRP A 441 -11.91 -31.16 -4.42
N HIS A 442 -10.94 -31.24 -5.33
CA HIS A 442 -10.19 -30.10 -5.85
C HIS A 442 -11.01 -29.42 -6.95
N GLN A 443 -11.80 -28.43 -6.57
CA GLN A 443 -12.72 -27.73 -7.47
C GLN A 443 -12.57 -26.21 -7.37
N ASN A 444 -12.54 -25.56 -8.53
CA ASN A 444 -12.59 -24.12 -8.63
C ASN A 444 -13.98 -23.59 -8.26
N ILE A 445 -14.04 -22.73 -7.26
CA ILE A 445 -15.26 -21.96 -6.95
C ILE A 445 -15.25 -20.70 -7.82
N ASN A 446 -16.37 -20.39 -8.48
CA ASN A 446 -16.53 -19.19 -9.29
C ASN A 446 -18.01 -18.81 -9.42
N PHE A 447 -18.28 -17.62 -9.94
CA PHE A 447 -19.63 -17.14 -10.25
C PHE A 447 -19.64 -16.22 -11.46
N ASN A 448 -20.82 -16.01 -12.02
CA ASN A 448 -21.03 -15.10 -13.14
C ASN A 448 -21.33 -13.70 -12.60
N ILE A 449 -20.75 -12.70 -13.25
CA ILE A 449 -21.12 -11.30 -13.13
C ILE A 449 -22.01 -11.00 -14.33
N TYR A 450 -23.21 -10.49 -14.05
CA TYR A 450 -24.24 -10.24 -15.07
C TYR A 450 -24.37 -8.77 -15.47
N LYS A 451 -23.83 -7.86 -14.66
CA LYS A 451 -23.93 -6.42 -14.88
C LYS A 451 -22.59 -5.76 -14.60
N LEU A 452 -22.21 -4.80 -15.43
CA LEU A 452 -21.09 -3.91 -15.20
C LEU A 452 -21.58 -2.46 -15.18
N LEU A 453 -20.93 -1.65 -14.37
CA LEU A 453 -21.19 -0.23 -14.26
C LEU A 453 -20.06 0.53 -15.00
N SER A 454 -20.40 1.65 -15.65
CA SER A 454 -19.42 2.52 -16.31
C SER A 454 -19.96 3.95 -16.42
N TYR A 455 -19.08 4.94 -16.51
CA TYR A 455 -19.50 6.34 -16.72
C TYR A 455 -19.63 6.64 -18.23
N LYS A 456 -20.79 7.18 -18.64
CA LYS A 456 -21.03 7.76 -19.97
C LYS A 456 -21.53 9.20 -19.78
N LYS A 457 -20.75 10.19 -20.23
CA LYS A 457 -21.07 11.62 -20.10
C LYS A 457 -21.51 11.98 -18.67
N ASP A 458 -20.67 11.63 -17.70
CA ASP A 458 -20.86 11.84 -16.25
C ASP A 458 -22.04 11.12 -15.60
N SER A 459 -22.81 10.34 -16.36
CA SER A 459 -23.86 9.46 -15.82
C SER A 459 -23.35 8.04 -15.67
N LEU A 460 -23.59 7.43 -14.51
CA LEU A 460 -23.31 6.02 -14.28
C LEU A 460 -24.37 5.19 -15.01
N VAL A 461 -23.92 4.29 -15.89
CA VAL A 461 -24.79 3.41 -16.66
C VAL A 461 -24.45 1.96 -16.38
N THR A 462 -25.48 1.12 -16.39
CA THR A 462 -25.36 -0.33 -16.26
C THR A 462 -25.46 -1.00 -17.62
N THR A 463 -24.60 -1.98 -17.87
CA THR A 463 -24.64 -2.81 -19.07
C THR A 463 -24.65 -4.29 -18.69
N ASP A 464 -25.50 -5.06 -19.36
CA ASP A 464 -25.52 -6.51 -19.20
C ASP A 464 -24.21 -7.13 -19.70
N THR A 465 -23.78 -8.20 -19.03
CA THR A 465 -22.58 -8.95 -19.37
C THR A 465 -22.72 -10.41 -18.93
N LEU A 466 -21.76 -11.24 -19.32
CA LEU A 466 -21.61 -12.59 -18.78
C LEU A 466 -20.13 -12.90 -18.67
N VAL A 467 -19.53 -12.48 -17.56
CA VAL A 467 -18.11 -12.73 -17.28
C VAL A 467 -17.93 -13.50 -15.98
N LYS A 468 -16.90 -14.34 -15.92
CA LYS A 468 -16.52 -15.01 -14.68
C LYS A 468 -15.78 -14.04 -13.76
N ALA A 469 -16.10 -14.07 -12.46
CA ALA A 469 -15.42 -13.25 -11.46
C ALA A 469 -13.92 -13.58 -11.39
N PHE A 470 -13.61 -14.88 -11.35
CA PHE A 470 -12.26 -15.38 -11.15
C PHE A 470 -11.66 -15.99 -12.41
N ASN A 471 -10.35 -15.80 -12.57
CA ASN A 471 -9.55 -16.44 -13.61
C ASN A 471 -8.73 -17.57 -13.01
N PHE A 472 -8.47 -18.61 -13.82
CA PHE A 472 -7.62 -19.75 -13.50
C PHE A 472 -6.72 -20.06 -14.72
N PRO A 473 -5.73 -19.20 -15.01
CA PRO A 473 -4.96 -19.27 -16.26
C PRO A 473 -3.97 -20.45 -16.30
N ARG A 474 -3.69 -21.07 -15.15
CA ARG A 474 -2.78 -22.20 -14.99
C ARG A 474 -3.46 -23.27 -14.14
N LYS A 475 -3.04 -24.53 -14.32
CA LYS A 475 -3.42 -25.62 -13.41
C LYS A 475 -2.74 -25.40 -12.06
N SER A 476 -3.47 -25.70 -10.98
CA SER A 476 -3.02 -25.56 -9.60
C SER A 476 -2.76 -26.92 -8.94
N GLY A 477 -2.07 -26.87 -7.80
CA GLY A 477 -2.00 -27.94 -6.83
C GLY A 477 -2.45 -27.43 -5.47
N VAL A 478 -3.02 -28.32 -4.67
CA VAL A 478 -3.62 -27.99 -3.38
C VAL A 478 -3.21 -28.98 -2.30
N VAL A 479 -3.02 -28.45 -1.10
CA VAL A 479 -2.90 -29.18 0.15
C VAL A 479 -3.93 -28.67 1.14
N LYS A 480 -4.66 -29.59 1.76
CA LYS A 480 -5.47 -29.31 2.94
C LYS A 480 -5.05 -30.25 4.06
N GLY A 481 -5.19 -29.83 5.30
CA GLY A 481 -4.93 -30.75 6.39
C GLY A 481 -5.02 -30.15 7.76
N THR A 482 -4.76 -31.01 8.74
CA THR A 482 -4.85 -30.69 10.16
C THR A 482 -3.68 -31.26 10.93
N TYR A 483 -3.40 -30.69 12.10
CA TYR A 483 -2.52 -31.33 13.08
C TYR A 483 -3.10 -31.29 14.49
N GLN A 484 -2.81 -32.33 15.25
CA GLN A 484 -3.13 -32.43 16.67
C GLN A 484 -2.24 -33.52 17.30
N ASN A 485 -1.79 -33.32 18.55
CA ASN A 485 -1.05 -34.32 19.32
C ASN A 485 0.12 -34.95 18.53
N ASN A 486 0.99 -34.10 17.95
CA ASN A 486 2.13 -34.50 17.12
C ASN A 486 1.80 -35.25 15.81
N VAL A 487 0.53 -35.39 15.45
CA VAL A 487 0.10 -36.06 14.22
C VAL A 487 -0.43 -35.04 13.22
N PHE A 488 0.17 -35.02 12.04
CA PHE A 488 -0.27 -34.22 10.90
C PHE A 488 -0.99 -35.11 9.89
N ARG A 489 -2.17 -34.70 9.45
CA ARG A 489 -2.98 -35.40 8.44
C ARG A 489 -3.25 -34.46 7.29
N LEU A 490 -2.69 -34.78 6.14
CA LEU A 490 -2.75 -33.96 4.93
C LEU A 490 -3.43 -34.74 3.80
N GLU A 491 -4.15 -34.02 2.97
CA GLU A 491 -4.63 -34.48 1.67
C GLU A 491 -4.09 -33.55 0.60
N THR A 492 -3.60 -34.13 -0.50
CA THR A 492 -3.03 -33.37 -1.62
C THR A 492 -3.73 -33.71 -2.92
N SER A 493 -3.73 -32.77 -3.85
CA SER A 493 -4.17 -32.98 -5.23
C SER A 493 -3.26 -32.22 -6.19
N ALA A 494 -2.78 -32.88 -7.24
CA ALA A 494 -1.87 -32.30 -8.24
C ALA A 494 -0.60 -31.69 -7.62
N VAL A 495 -0.04 -32.37 -6.61
CA VAL A 495 1.19 -31.99 -5.91
C VAL A 495 2.12 -33.19 -5.91
N LYS A 496 3.42 -32.95 -6.16
CA LYS A 496 4.48 -33.98 -6.14
C LYS A 496 5.34 -33.94 -4.88
N GLY A 497 5.43 -32.79 -4.23
CA GLY A 497 6.20 -32.66 -2.99
C GLY A 497 5.74 -31.50 -2.12
N ILE A 498 5.81 -31.70 -0.81
CA ILE A 498 5.46 -30.71 0.22
C ILE A 498 6.52 -30.66 1.32
N SER A 499 6.54 -29.55 2.06
CA SER A 499 7.22 -29.41 3.34
C SER A 499 6.21 -29.12 4.44
N VAL A 500 6.40 -29.76 5.59
CA VAL A 500 5.70 -29.45 6.85
C VAL A 500 6.70 -28.85 7.82
N PHE A 501 6.47 -27.61 8.22
CA PHE A 501 7.31 -26.90 9.19
C PHE A 501 6.81 -27.13 10.61
N ILE A 502 7.74 -27.39 11.53
CA ILE A 502 7.44 -27.69 12.92
C ILE A 502 7.87 -26.53 13.81
N SER A 503 7.05 -26.21 14.80
CA SER A 503 7.38 -25.26 15.87
C SER A 503 7.14 -25.91 17.24
N PRO A 504 7.93 -25.59 18.28
CA PRO A 504 7.67 -26.05 19.64
C PRO A 504 6.32 -25.58 20.21
N GLN A 505 5.68 -24.58 19.58
CA GLN A 505 4.33 -24.12 19.94
C GLN A 505 3.21 -25.04 19.40
N MET A 506 3.53 -25.98 18.50
CA MET A 506 2.56 -26.86 17.83
C MET A 506 2.58 -28.29 18.34
N VAL A 507 3.74 -28.76 18.83
CA VAL A 507 4.01 -30.17 19.11
C VAL A 507 4.83 -30.32 20.40
N ASP A 508 4.75 -31.48 21.04
CA ASP A 508 5.72 -31.88 22.06
C ASP A 508 7.02 -32.31 21.38
N MET A 509 8.10 -31.56 21.58
CA MET A 509 9.40 -31.84 20.95
C MET A 509 10.04 -33.16 21.43
N ASN A 510 9.56 -33.74 22.53
CA ASN A 510 10.08 -35.00 23.07
C ASN A 510 9.44 -36.25 22.44
N GLN A 511 8.33 -36.06 21.72
CA GLN A 511 7.57 -37.13 21.07
C GLN A 511 7.80 -37.14 19.55
N PRO A 512 7.72 -38.31 18.89
CA PRO A 512 7.76 -38.36 17.44
C PRO A 512 6.64 -37.53 16.81
N VAL A 513 6.98 -36.75 15.78
CA VAL A 513 6.01 -36.15 14.86
C VAL A 513 5.75 -37.14 13.74
N THR A 514 4.47 -37.44 13.49
CA THR A 514 4.05 -38.34 12.42
C THR A 514 3.24 -37.57 11.39
N VAL A 515 3.58 -37.72 10.10
CA VAL A 515 2.84 -37.11 9.00
C VAL A 515 2.21 -38.19 8.13
N TYR A 516 0.91 -38.08 7.94
CA TYR A 516 0.13 -38.86 6.98
C TYR A 516 -0.23 -37.97 5.79
N VAL A 517 -0.07 -38.49 4.58
CA VAL A 517 -0.58 -37.84 3.37
C VAL A 517 -1.44 -38.82 2.59
N ASN A 518 -2.65 -38.40 2.25
CA ASN A 518 -3.66 -39.21 1.54
C ASN A 518 -3.88 -40.57 2.25
N GLY A 519 -3.93 -40.55 3.60
CA GLY A 519 -4.08 -41.75 4.45
C GLY A 519 -2.81 -42.56 4.68
N VAL A 520 -1.73 -42.33 3.93
CA VAL A 520 -0.47 -43.09 4.03
C VAL A 520 0.51 -42.39 4.97
N LYS A 521 1.08 -43.13 5.93
CA LYS A 521 2.15 -42.64 6.81
C LYS A 521 3.42 -42.41 5.97
N LYS A 522 3.88 -41.16 5.89
CA LYS A 522 5.06 -40.77 5.09
C LYS A 522 6.32 -40.61 5.95
N VAL A 523 6.20 -40.03 7.13
CA VAL A 523 7.33 -39.82 8.06
C VAL A 523 6.87 -39.99 9.51
N SER A 524 7.76 -40.50 10.36
CA SER A 524 7.58 -40.53 11.81
C SER A 524 8.95 -40.46 12.50
N ARG A 525 9.31 -39.30 13.06
CA ARG A 525 10.57 -39.11 13.80
C ARG A 525 10.45 -38.02 14.85
N LYS A 526 11.34 -38.02 15.84
CA LYS A 526 11.45 -36.90 16.78
C LYS A 526 11.86 -35.62 16.02
N PRO A 527 11.21 -34.48 16.28
CA PRO A 527 11.60 -33.21 15.68
C PRO A 527 12.90 -32.71 16.31
N ILE A 528 13.64 -31.88 15.58
CA ILE A 528 14.92 -31.30 16.02
C ILE A 528 14.87 -29.78 16.05
N TYR A 529 15.81 -29.16 16.78
CA TYR A 529 16.11 -27.74 16.63
C TYR A 529 17.21 -27.56 15.58
N ASN A 530 16.83 -27.51 14.31
CA ASN A 530 17.75 -27.27 13.19
C ASN A 530 18.19 -25.80 13.18
N LYS A 531 19.45 -25.55 13.54
CA LYS A 531 20.01 -24.20 13.70
C LYS A 531 20.00 -23.42 12.39
N GLU A 532 20.40 -24.06 11.30
CA GLU A 532 20.50 -23.44 9.98
C GLU A 532 19.11 -23.00 9.50
N LEU A 533 18.10 -23.87 9.65
CA LEU A 533 16.70 -23.58 9.31
C LEU A 533 16.15 -22.40 10.14
N ILE A 534 16.38 -22.40 11.45
CA ILE A 534 15.92 -21.34 12.35
C ILE A 534 16.52 -20.00 11.94
N ILE A 535 17.84 -19.95 11.71
CA ILE A 535 18.54 -18.71 11.35
C ILE A 535 18.12 -18.23 9.96
N ALA A 536 18.01 -19.13 8.97
CA ALA A 536 17.59 -18.78 7.62
C ALA A 536 16.14 -18.27 7.61
N GLY A 537 15.21 -19.02 8.21
CA GLY A 537 13.81 -18.63 8.28
C GLY A 537 13.57 -17.32 9.04
N PHE A 538 14.33 -17.09 10.11
CA PHE A 538 14.32 -15.80 10.79
C PHE A 538 14.88 -14.68 9.92
N LYS A 539 16.01 -14.86 9.24
CA LYS A 539 16.55 -13.84 8.33
C LYS A 539 15.64 -13.54 7.14
N ASP A 540 14.82 -14.48 6.71
CA ASP A 540 13.86 -14.29 5.62
C ASP A 540 12.68 -13.40 5.99
N THR A 541 12.26 -13.43 7.26
CA THR A 541 10.98 -12.82 7.69
C THR A 541 11.10 -11.84 8.85
N TYR A 542 12.18 -11.93 9.62
CA TYR A 542 12.42 -11.28 10.91
C TYR A 542 11.27 -11.49 11.91
N ASP A 543 10.56 -12.60 11.78
CA ASP A 543 9.43 -12.98 12.64
C ASP A 543 9.92 -13.66 13.92
N ARG A 544 9.58 -13.08 15.08
CA ARG A 544 9.94 -13.62 16.40
C ARG A 544 8.84 -14.51 17.01
N LYS A 545 7.70 -14.63 16.35
CA LYS A 545 6.53 -15.39 16.85
C LYS A 545 6.38 -16.71 16.11
N ALA A 546 6.46 -16.70 14.79
CA ALA A 546 6.37 -17.89 13.93
C ALA A 546 7.76 -18.42 13.56
N ILE A 547 8.43 -19.04 14.54
CA ILE A 547 9.77 -19.64 14.36
C ILE A 547 9.63 -21.14 14.10
N TRP A 548 10.16 -21.59 12.97
CA TRP A 548 10.17 -22.98 12.54
C TRP A 548 11.51 -23.62 12.90
N VAL A 549 11.47 -24.72 13.64
CA VAL A 549 12.67 -25.39 14.19
C VAL A 549 13.05 -26.64 13.42
N ASP A 550 12.09 -27.25 12.71
CA ASP A 550 12.32 -28.42 11.86
C ASP A 550 11.48 -28.34 10.59
N GLU A 551 11.90 -29.09 9.57
CA GLU A 551 11.22 -29.22 8.29
C GLU A 551 11.14 -30.71 7.91
N LEU A 552 9.93 -31.18 7.65
CA LEU A 552 9.66 -32.53 7.16
C LEU A 552 9.30 -32.45 5.68
N LYS A 553 10.26 -32.79 4.81
CA LYS A 553 10.06 -32.86 3.35
C LYS A 553 9.45 -34.21 2.97
N ILE A 554 8.43 -34.17 2.13
CA ILE A 554 7.65 -35.35 1.72
C ILE A 554 7.43 -35.28 0.22
N ASP A 555 7.87 -36.32 -0.48
CA ASP A 555 7.64 -36.51 -1.91
C ASP A 555 6.61 -37.65 -2.14
N PHE A 556 5.87 -37.57 -3.24
CA PHE A 556 4.74 -38.44 -3.55
C PHE A 556 5.03 -39.49 -4.61
#